data_AF-A0A1G6HNN2-F1
#
_entry.id   AF-A0A1G6HNN2-F1
#
_cell.length_a   1.000
_cell.length_b   1.000
_cell.length_c   1.000
_cell.angle_alpha   90.00
_cell.angle_beta   90.00
_cell.angle_gamma   90.00
#
_symmetry.space_group_name_H-M   'P 1'
#
loop_
_entity.id
_entity.type
_entity.pdbx_description
1 polymer ?
#
loop_
_entity_poly.entity_id
_entity_poly.type
_entity_poly.pdbx_seq_one_letter_code
_entity_poly.pdbx_strand_id
1 'polypeptide(L)'
;MTSTSSSVPLFLTSVPSRRRWAAVVGAFALVGVAGCSGTAAEPPPAAASPSTAASPSVVPEPSPSLTPSPSPTPTPSPTPSPTPTPPPAPARAATNVPMTKLAPGEMPPQFVIFSFDGVGWHERWTEFSEAAAQVDARFTGFLTGIYLLTDDQRGAYTGPGHTSGKASVGFGGSADDVTTLVGDLNTAYLAGHEIGTHYNGHFCADNAPGGGAWSTADWNSELDQFFTFWDDWQTIDSLPDAPALQVPRSSVTGGRTPCLEGDWGQIAPAWAAHGQTYDSSIPGNGMAWPKQENGLWEFRMQSTQSPTLGNVMAMDYNFWYKFNKATNEPARATEIHDAVLGTYRHMYEAVSTGNRAPMLVANHFNQWSGNAFNPAARDFMLEVCGQPGTICATYQDVIAWMELQDPAVLAELQGRAPVF
;
A
#
# COMPACT_ATOMS: atom_id res chain seq x y z
N MET A 1 33.57 2.28 15.57
CA MET A 1 32.50 3.25 15.94
C MET A 1 31.22 2.44 16.04
N THR A 2 30.54 2.49 17.18
CA THR A 2 29.34 1.71 17.47
C THR A 2 28.11 2.44 16.94
N SER A 3 27.42 1.88 15.93
CA SER A 3 26.11 2.38 15.52
C SER A 3 25.03 1.73 16.38
N THR A 4 24.27 2.55 17.11
CA THR A 4 23.14 2.11 17.93
C THR A 4 21.87 2.16 17.09
N SER A 5 21.37 0.99 16.68
CA SER A 5 20.04 0.87 16.08
C SER A 5 18.97 0.92 17.19
N SER A 6 18.02 1.83 17.07
CA SER A 6 16.94 2.04 18.05
C SER A 6 15.74 1.16 17.73
N SER A 7 15.63 0.02 18.38
CA SER A 7 14.42 -0.82 18.30
C SER A 7 13.33 -0.28 19.22
N VAL A 8 12.18 0.13 18.65
CA VAL A 8 10.98 0.51 19.42
C VAL A 8 10.11 -0.75 19.64
N PRO A 9 9.85 -1.17 20.90
CA PRO A 9 9.06 -2.37 21.16
C PRO A 9 7.54 -2.07 21.18
N LEU A 10 6.77 -2.79 20.36
CA LEU A 10 5.31 -2.76 20.38
C LEU A 10 4.80 -3.53 21.62
N PHE A 11 4.33 -2.83 22.65
CA PHE A 11 3.77 -3.42 23.87
C PHE A 11 2.23 -3.38 23.87
N LEU A 12 1.59 -4.45 23.40
CA LEU A 12 0.18 -4.71 23.64
C LEU A 12 0.01 -5.45 24.98
N THR A 13 -0.41 -4.72 26.02
CA THR A 13 -0.74 -5.32 27.32
C THR A 13 -2.21 -5.75 27.37
N SER A 14 -2.47 -7.03 27.60
CA SER A 14 -3.83 -7.53 27.82
C SER A 14 -4.24 -7.38 29.29
N VAL A 15 -5.50 -7.00 29.53
CA VAL A 15 -6.11 -6.96 30.88
C VAL A 15 -7.48 -7.64 30.84
N PRO A 16 -7.80 -8.55 31.78
CA PRO A 16 -8.98 -9.42 31.67
C PRO A 16 -10.29 -8.75 32.09
N SER A 17 -11.39 -9.24 31.53
CA SER A 17 -12.75 -8.73 31.77
C SER A 17 -13.27 -9.00 33.20
N ARG A 18 -13.76 -7.95 33.90
CA ARG A 18 -14.66 -8.11 35.07
C ARG A 18 -15.72 -7.01 35.21
N ARG A 19 -16.97 -7.43 34.97
CA ARG A 19 -18.25 -7.10 35.68
C ARG A 19 -18.42 -5.73 36.37
N ARG A 20 -19.33 -4.93 35.78
CA ARG A 20 -20.40 -4.09 36.40
C ARG A 20 -20.31 -3.80 37.91
N TRP A 21 -20.20 -2.51 38.24
CA TRP A 21 -20.87 -1.85 39.39
C TRP A 21 -21.37 -0.45 38.95
N ALA A 22 -22.37 0.11 39.64
CA ALA A 22 -22.98 1.40 39.31
C ALA A 22 -23.14 2.29 40.57
N ALA A 23 -22.72 3.57 40.48
CA ALA A 23 -23.08 4.71 41.33
C ALA A 23 -22.35 5.96 40.76
N VAL A 24 -23.03 6.98 40.21
CA VAL A 24 -23.69 8.14 40.87
C VAL A 24 -22.75 9.34 41.13
N VAL A 25 -22.98 10.39 40.31
CA VAL A 25 -22.91 11.85 40.57
C VAL A 25 -21.61 12.50 41.08
N GLY A 26 -21.18 13.56 40.36
CA GLY A 26 -20.23 14.55 40.84
C GLY A 26 -20.08 15.72 39.86
N ALA A 27 -21.00 16.70 39.90
CA ALA A 27 -20.90 17.93 39.10
C ALA A 27 -20.17 19.04 39.87
N PHE A 28 -19.29 19.78 39.19
CA PHE A 28 -18.81 21.09 39.62
C PHE A 28 -18.66 22.02 38.41
N ALA A 29 -18.90 23.32 38.63
CA ALA A 29 -18.98 24.30 37.56
C ALA A 29 -18.26 25.62 37.89
N LEU A 30 -17.78 26.27 36.82
CA LEU A 30 -17.74 27.72 36.56
C LEU A 30 -16.69 28.66 37.23
N VAL A 31 -16.37 29.71 36.43
CA VAL A 31 -15.62 30.97 36.70
C VAL A 31 -14.09 30.81 36.91
N GLY A 32 -13.15 31.65 36.45
CA GLY A 32 -13.10 32.90 35.63
C GLY A 32 -11.70 33.57 35.79
N VAL A 33 -11.30 34.72 35.21
CA VAL A 33 -11.80 35.63 34.14
C VAL A 33 -10.66 36.65 33.80
N ALA A 34 -10.47 37.02 32.51
CA ALA A 34 -9.60 38.13 31.99
C ALA A 34 -8.06 38.05 32.22
N GLY A 35 -7.18 38.72 31.45
CA GLY A 35 -7.36 39.55 30.23
C GLY A 35 -6.11 40.39 29.88
N CYS A 36 -6.23 41.23 28.83
CA CYS A 36 -5.29 42.30 28.39
C CYS A 36 -3.89 41.87 27.86
N SER A 37 -3.19 42.52 26.90
CA SER A 37 -3.39 43.54 25.85
C SER A 37 -2.10 44.38 25.75
N GLY A 38 -1.59 44.64 24.54
CA GLY A 38 -0.45 45.55 24.29
C GLY A 38 0.19 45.34 22.91
N THR A 39 -0.26 46.02 21.84
CA THR A 39 0.33 47.27 21.27
C THR A 39 1.78 47.09 20.76
N ALA A 40 2.05 46.94 19.45
CA ALA A 40 1.89 47.89 18.32
C ALA A 40 2.93 49.03 18.25
N ALA A 41 3.79 49.03 17.22
CA ALA A 41 4.54 50.20 16.73
C ALA A 41 5.18 50.00 15.33
N GLU A 42 4.74 50.81 14.37
CA GLU A 42 5.34 51.17 13.06
C GLU A 42 4.67 52.52 12.67
N PRO A 43 5.10 53.31 11.66
CA PRO A 43 6.42 53.62 11.06
C PRO A 43 6.67 55.16 11.25
N PRO A 44 6.91 56.08 10.26
CA PRO A 44 7.68 56.14 8.99
C PRO A 44 8.60 57.43 8.96
N PRO A 45 8.77 58.27 7.90
CA PRO A 45 8.91 58.13 6.42
C PRO A 45 10.11 58.90 5.76
N ALA A 46 10.23 58.76 4.42
CA ALA A 46 10.53 59.79 3.38
C ALA A 46 11.94 60.36 3.10
N ALA A 47 12.30 60.41 1.80
CA ALA A 47 12.52 61.64 1.01
C ALA A 47 12.66 61.33 -0.51
N ALA A 48 12.48 62.34 -1.39
CA ALA A 48 12.41 62.19 -2.85
C ALA A 48 13.47 63.02 -3.64
N SER A 49 13.43 62.92 -4.98
CA SER A 49 14.37 63.42 -6.02
C SER A 49 14.70 64.93 -6.01
N PRO A 50 15.63 65.38 -6.89
CA PRO A 50 15.19 66.10 -8.10
C PRO A 50 15.99 65.81 -9.40
N SER A 51 15.62 66.51 -10.47
CA SER A 51 16.00 66.31 -11.90
C SER A 51 16.65 67.55 -12.53
N THR A 52 17.50 67.39 -13.56
CA THR A 52 17.95 68.39 -14.58
C THR A 52 18.86 67.70 -15.62
N ALA A 53 19.04 68.10 -16.89
CA ALA A 53 18.28 68.99 -17.80
C ALA A 53 18.78 68.86 -19.26
N ALA A 54 17.84 69.01 -20.20
CA ALA A 54 17.89 69.80 -21.46
C ALA A 54 18.90 69.53 -22.62
N SER A 55 18.35 69.69 -23.84
CA SER A 55 18.97 69.66 -25.17
C SER A 55 19.32 71.09 -25.66
N PRO A 56 20.02 71.25 -26.80
CA PRO A 56 19.45 72.15 -27.82
C PRO A 56 19.52 71.64 -29.29
N SER A 57 18.70 72.27 -30.12
CA SER A 57 18.42 71.94 -31.54
C SER A 57 19.28 72.68 -32.58
N VAL A 58 19.28 72.19 -33.83
CA VAL A 58 19.55 72.96 -35.07
C VAL A 58 18.56 72.52 -36.16
N VAL A 59 18.24 73.41 -37.12
CA VAL A 59 17.14 73.33 -38.11
C VAL A 59 17.70 73.47 -39.58
N PRO A 60 16.95 73.56 -40.71
CA PRO A 60 16.73 72.44 -41.66
C PRO A 60 17.14 72.65 -43.15
N GLU A 61 16.95 71.59 -43.97
CA GLU A 61 16.73 71.54 -45.45
C GLU A 61 17.84 71.97 -46.46
N PRO A 62 17.79 71.57 -47.77
CA PRO A 62 16.74 70.86 -48.53
C PRO A 62 17.16 69.57 -49.31
N SER A 63 16.19 68.97 -50.03
CA SER A 63 16.24 67.77 -50.90
C SER A 63 17.16 67.89 -52.15
N PRO A 64 17.57 66.79 -52.85
CA PRO A 64 16.66 65.89 -53.61
C PRO A 64 16.99 64.37 -53.65
N SER A 65 16.04 63.61 -54.21
CA SER A 65 15.99 62.13 -54.36
C SER A 65 16.90 61.54 -55.44
N LEU A 66 17.54 60.38 -55.17
CA LEU A 66 18.08 59.45 -56.18
C LEU A 66 17.94 57.96 -55.76
N THR A 67 17.27 57.20 -56.62
CA THR A 67 17.25 55.72 -56.88
C THR A 67 17.84 54.68 -55.89
N PRO A 68 17.14 53.55 -55.62
CA PRO A 68 17.64 52.46 -54.79
C PRO A 68 18.65 51.53 -55.52
N SER A 69 19.56 50.93 -54.74
CA SER A 69 20.53 49.91 -55.17
C SER A 69 20.31 48.61 -54.37
N PRO A 70 20.47 47.41 -54.96
CA PRO A 70 20.10 46.15 -54.30
C PRO A 70 21.03 45.74 -53.14
N SER A 71 20.44 45.14 -52.11
CA SER A 71 21.11 44.67 -50.89
C SER A 71 21.69 43.25 -51.05
N PRO A 72 22.86 42.92 -50.46
CA PRO A 72 23.45 41.58 -50.56
C PRO A 72 22.75 40.52 -49.69
N THR A 73 22.65 39.30 -50.22
CA THR A 73 22.02 38.14 -49.58
C THR A 73 22.82 37.61 -48.38
N PRO A 74 22.19 37.31 -47.23
CA PRO A 74 22.88 36.72 -46.07
C PRO A 74 23.17 35.21 -46.23
N THR A 75 24.33 34.78 -45.76
CA THR A 75 24.75 33.38 -45.68
C THR A 75 23.95 32.62 -44.60
N PRO A 76 23.49 31.37 -44.83
CA PRO A 76 22.72 30.61 -43.84
C PRO A 76 23.57 30.20 -42.62
N SER A 77 22.97 30.32 -41.44
CA SER A 77 23.50 29.86 -40.15
C SER A 77 23.52 28.33 -40.09
N PRO A 78 24.51 27.68 -39.44
CA PRO A 78 24.50 26.23 -39.26
C PRO A 78 23.29 25.77 -38.43
N THR A 79 22.63 24.72 -38.90
CA THR A 79 21.52 24.06 -38.18
C THR A 79 22.03 23.45 -36.87
N PRO A 80 21.37 23.68 -35.72
CA PRO A 80 21.73 23.02 -34.48
C PRO A 80 21.58 21.50 -34.61
N SER A 81 22.56 20.74 -34.11
CA SER A 81 22.46 19.29 -34.01
C SER A 81 21.29 18.91 -33.11
N PRO A 82 20.47 17.88 -33.44
CA PRO A 82 19.38 17.46 -32.58
C PRO A 82 19.93 17.03 -31.21
N THR A 83 19.34 17.58 -30.14
CA THR A 83 19.53 17.08 -28.78
C THR A 83 19.09 15.62 -28.74
N PRO A 84 19.87 14.69 -28.13
CA PRO A 84 19.45 13.30 -28.01
C PRO A 84 18.15 13.22 -27.22
N THR A 85 17.15 12.55 -27.79
CA THR A 85 15.90 12.23 -27.08
C THR A 85 16.24 11.41 -25.84
N PRO A 86 15.72 11.75 -24.65
CA PRO A 86 15.92 10.93 -23.45
C PRO A 86 15.38 9.50 -23.70
N PRO A 87 15.99 8.47 -23.10
CA PRO A 87 15.48 7.11 -23.21
C PRO A 87 14.04 7.03 -22.69
N PRO A 88 13.18 6.18 -23.28
CA PRO A 88 11.82 6.00 -22.80
C PRO A 88 11.83 5.52 -21.34
N ALA A 89 10.86 5.98 -20.55
CA ALA A 89 10.69 5.55 -19.17
C ALA A 89 10.51 4.02 -19.08
N PRO A 90 10.97 3.36 -17.99
CA PRO A 90 10.76 1.93 -17.80
C PRO A 90 9.27 1.58 -17.88
N ALA A 91 8.92 0.62 -18.72
CA ALA A 91 7.57 0.08 -18.76
C ALA A 91 7.38 -0.95 -17.64
N ARG A 92 6.20 -0.98 -17.00
CA ARG A 92 5.81 -2.06 -16.09
C ARG A 92 5.90 -3.41 -16.82
N ALA A 93 6.54 -4.38 -16.17
CA ALA A 93 6.61 -5.75 -16.66
C ALA A 93 5.20 -6.31 -16.91
N ALA A 94 5.03 -7.03 -18.02
CA ALA A 94 3.78 -7.71 -18.31
C ALA A 94 3.44 -8.76 -17.25
N THR A 95 2.15 -9.12 -17.17
CA THR A 95 1.67 -10.24 -16.36
C THR A 95 2.42 -11.53 -16.71
N ASN A 96 2.72 -12.35 -15.69
CA ASN A 96 3.25 -13.70 -15.85
C ASN A 96 2.14 -14.75 -16.08
N VAL A 97 0.86 -14.35 -16.03
CA VAL A 97 -0.28 -15.24 -16.26
C VAL A 97 -0.61 -15.33 -17.76
N PRO A 98 -0.60 -16.55 -18.36
CA PRO A 98 -1.12 -16.75 -19.71
C PRO A 98 -2.62 -16.46 -19.75
N MET A 99 -3.00 -15.37 -20.42
CA MET A 99 -4.39 -14.96 -20.60
C MET A 99 -5.08 -15.81 -21.67
N THR A 100 -5.37 -17.06 -21.30
CA THR A 100 -6.02 -18.08 -22.14
C THR A 100 -7.30 -18.60 -21.49
N LYS A 101 -8.35 -18.78 -22.30
CA LYS A 101 -9.59 -19.44 -21.88
C LYS A 101 -9.39 -20.95 -21.81
N LEU A 102 -9.91 -21.56 -20.75
CA LEU A 102 -10.02 -23.01 -20.60
C LEU A 102 -11.14 -23.59 -21.47
N ALA A 103 -10.93 -24.80 -21.97
CA ALA A 103 -12.02 -25.64 -22.47
C ALA A 103 -12.83 -26.26 -21.30
N PRO A 104 -14.12 -26.62 -21.49
CA PRO A 104 -14.90 -27.31 -20.48
C PRO A 104 -14.22 -28.63 -20.02
N GLY A 105 -13.95 -28.73 -18.72
CA GLY A 105 -13.26 -29.89 -18.11
C GLY A 105 -11.73 -29.83 -18.17
N GLU A 106 -11.13 -28.78 -18.72
CA GLU A 106 -9.69 -28.54 -18.64
C GLU A 106 -9.29 -28.14 -17.20
N MET A 107 -8.10 -28.54 -16.76
CA MET A 107 -7.60 -28.18 -15.43
C MET A 107 -7.03 -26.75 -15.44
N PRO A 108 -7.46 -25.86 -14.53
CA PRO A 108 -6.83 -24.55 -14.37
C PRO A 108 -5.38 -24.68 -13.84
N PRO A 109 -4.53 -23.67 -14.09
CA PRO A 109 -3.28 -23.51 -13.36
C PRO A 109 -3.53 -23.49 -11.85
N GLN A 110 -2.56 -23.98 -11.06
CA GLN A 110 -2.57 -23.73 -9.62
C GLN A 110 -2.05 -22.32 -9.37
N PHE A 111 -2.94 -21.39 -9.03
CA PHE A 111 -2.53 -20.06 -8.61
C PHE A 111 -2.08 -20.06 -7.15
N VAL A 112 -1.00 -19.33 -6.86
CA VAL A 112 -0.57 -19.00 -5.49
C VAL A 112 -0.39 -17.49 -5.42
N ILE A 113 -1.13 -16.84 -4.53
CA ILE A 113 -1.10 -15.38 -4.35
C ILE A 113 -0.34 -15.09 -3.06
N PHE A 114 0.85 -14.54 -3.19
CA PHE A 114 1.62 -14.01 -2.07
C PHE A 114 1.15 -12.59 -1.79
N SER A 115 0.81 -12.30 -0.54
CA SER A 115 0.30 -11.01 -0.10
C SER A 115 0.90 -10.63 1.25
N PHE A 116 1.30 -9.37 1.40
CA PHE A 116 1.91 -8.85 2.61
C PHE A 116 1.17 -7.61 3.11
N ASP A 117 0.81 -7.62 4.39
CA ASP A 117 0.17 -6.50 5.08
C ASP A 117 1.24 -5.56 5.66
N GLY A 118 0.97 -4.25 5.61
CA GLY A 118 1.81 -3.23 6.22
C GLY A 118 3.21 -3.14 5.59
N VAL A 119 3.29 -3.04 4.27
CA VAL A 119 4.56 -3.08 3.50
C VAL A 119 5.43 -1.81 3.56
N GLY A 120 5.74 -1.33 4.76
CA GLY A 120 6.62 -0.19 5.01
C GLY A 120 8.11 -0.54 5.22
N TRP A 121 8.56 -1.75 4.85
CA TRP A 121 9.89 -2.27 5.20
C TRP A 121 10.75 -2.56 3.97
N HIS A 122 11.78 -1.73 3.75
CA HIS A 122 12.75 -1.83 2.65
C HIS A 122 13.44 -3.20 2.50
N GLU A 123 14.04 -3.77 3.56
CA GLU A 123 14.71 -5.07 3.45
C GLU A 123 13.75 -6.22 3.11
N ARG A 124 12.45 -6.10 3.43
CA ARG A 124 11.42 -7.08 3.05
C ARG A 124 10.99 -6.90 1.59
N TRP A 125 10.84 -5.67 1.11
CA TRP A 125 10.67 -5.40 -0.32
C TRP A 125 11.80 -5.99 -1.14
N THR A 126 13.05 -5.77 -0.71
CA THR A 126 14.25 -6.35 -1.33
C THR A 126 14.21 -7.89 -1.30
N GLU A 127 14.06 -8.50 -0.12
CA GLU A 127 14.04 -9.97 0.06
C GLU A 127 13.01 -10.67 -0.84
N PHE A 128 11.77 -10.16 -0.90
CA PHE A 128 10.72 -10.79 -1.69
C PHE A 128 10.80 -10.46 -3.18
N SER A 129 11.29 -9.29 -3.58
CA SER A 129 11.49 -8.97 -5.01
C SER A 129 12.64 -9.80 -5.59
N GLU A 130 13.75 -9.98 -4.85
CA GLU A 130 14.86 -10.85 -5.26
C GLU A 130 14.45 -12.33 -5.33
N ALA A 131 13.62 -12.81 -4.40
CA ALA A 131 13.08 -14.16 -4.46
C ALA A 131 12.13 -14.33 -5.66
N ALA A 132 11.19 -13.40 -5.84
CA ALA A 132 10.20 -13.46 -6.91
C ALA A 132 10.83 -13.43 -8.31
N ALA A 133 11.87 -12.62 -8.51
CA ALA A 133 12.60 -12.52 -9.78
C ALA A 133 13.30 -13.83 -10.20
N GLN A 134 13.67 -14.71 -9.26
CA GLN A 134 14.32 -16.00 -9.58
C GLN A 134 13.35 -17.03 -10.18
N VAL A 135 12.05 -16.88 -9.93
CA VAL A 135 11.00 -17.87 -10.26
C VAL A 135 9.83 -17.28 -11.06
N ASP A 136 10.03 -16.08 -11.63
CA ASP A 136 9.00 -15.25 -12.29
C ASP A 136 7.67 -15.19 -11.52
N ALA A 137 7.75 -15.03 -10.19
CA ALA A 137 6.59 -14.80 -9.36
C ALA A 137 6.22 -13.32 -9.32
N ARG A 138 4.97 -13.03 -9.01
CA ARG A 138 4.49 -11.70 -8.59
C ARG A 138 3.77 -11.83 -7.26
N PHE A 139 3.80 -10.77 -6.46
CA PHE A 139 3.16 -10.69 -5.15
C PHE A 139 2.44 -9.35 -4.98
N THR A 140 1.63 -9.25 -3.92
CA THR A 140 0.86 -8.04 -3.57
C THR A 140 1.38 -7.45 -2.26
N GLY A 141 1.65 -6.15 -2.23
CA GLY A 141 1.88 -5.41 -1.00
C GLY A 141 0.69 -4.54 -0.64
N PHE A 142 0.04 -4.80 0.50
CA PHE A 142 -1.00 -3.94 1.05
C PHE A 142 -0.36 -2.84 1.90
N LEU A 143 -0.27 -1.64 1.34
CA LEU A 143 0.40 -0.50 1.96
C LEU A 143 -0.47 0.13 3.05
N THR A 144 0.09 0.33 4.24
CA THR A 144 -0.48 1.25 5.23
C THR A 144 -0.17 2.68 4.79
N GLY A 145 -1.19 3.49 4.49
CA GLY A 145 -1.02 4.82 3.86
C GLY A 145 -0.19 5.80 4.70
N ILE A 146 -0.26 5.72 6.03
CA ILE A 146 0.51 6.57 6.93
C ILE A 146 2.01 6.25 6.99
N TYR A 147 2.47 5.23 6.26
CA TYR A 147 3.91 5.04 6.00
C TYR A 147 4.44 5.99 4.91
N LEU A 148 3.56 6.66 4.16
CA LEU A 148 3.90 7.78 3.26
C LEU A 148 3.93 9.13 3.98
N LEU A 149 3.99 9.15 5.32
CA LEU A 149 4.09 10.35 6.14
C LEU A 149 5.27 10.20 7.09
N THR A 150 6.12 11.22 7.19
CA THR A 150 7.15 11.29 8.22
C THR A 150 6.55 11.38 9.63
N ASP A 151 7.30 10.94 10.65
CA ASP A 151 6.90 10.98 12.06
C ASP A 151 6.54 12.40 12.56
N ASP A 152 7.16 13.42 11.97
CA ASP A 152 6.90 14.84 12.24
C ASP A 152 5.56 15.31 11.63
N GLN A 153 5.14 14.75 10.49
CA GLN A 153 3.87 15.07 9.83
C GLN A 153 2.70 14.17 10.23
N ARG A 154 2.86 13.31 11.24
CA ARG A 154 1.78 12.44 11.73
C ARG A 154 0.44 13.14 11.98
N GLY A 155 0.47 14.45 12.31
CA GLY A 155 -0.72 15.27 12.50
C GLY A 155 -1.63 15.42 11.28
N ALA A 156 -1.11 15.15 10.07
CA ALA A 156 -1.90 15.13 8.84
C ALA A 156 -2.97 14.01 8.83
N TYR A 157 -2.76 12.92 9.58
CA TYR A 157 -3.73 11.84 9.72
C TYR A 157 -4.66 12.05 10.93
N THR A 158 -5.96 11.82 10.73
CA THR A 158 -6.96 11.71 11.80
C THR A 158 -7.85 10.50 11.53
N GLY A 159 -7.65 9.41 12.27
CA GLY A 159 -8.50 8.23 12.17
C GLY A 159 -9.94 8.48 12.63
N PRO A 160 -10.94 7.81 12.04
CA PRO A 160 -12.34 7.99 12.43
C PRO A 160 -12.59 7.75 13.93
N GLY A 161 -13.05 8.79 14.62
CA GLY A 161 -13.30 8.78 16.07
C GLY A 161 -12.05 8.96 16.96
N HIS A 162 -10.87 9.22 16.38
CA HIS A 162 -9.61 9.43 17.09
C HIS A 162 -9.11 10.88 16.99
N THR A 163 -8.11 11.23 17.79
CA THR A 163 -7.41 12.52 17.70
C THR A 163 -6.37 12.51 16.57
N SER A 164 -6.12 13.66 15.93
CA SER A 164 -5.03 13.85 14.96
C SER A 164 -3.69 13.28 15.47
N GLY A 165 -2.96 12.60 14.59
CA GLY A 165 -1.69 11.94 14.90
C GLY A 165 -1.78 10.67 15.74
N LYS A 166 -2.98 10.17 16.05
CA LYS A 166 -3.17 8.85 16.68
C LYS A 166 -3.24 7.76 15.60
N ALA A 167 -2.50 6.69 15.83
CA ALA A 167 -2.58 5.41 15.11
C ALA A 167 -2.33 4.25 16.10
N SER A 168 -2.52 3.02 15.63
CA SER A 168 -2.15 1.77 16.32
C SER A 168 -0.83 1.18 15.81
N VAL A 169 -0.33 1.67 14.67
CA VAL A 169 0.99 1.37 14.08
C VAL A 169 1.84 2.65 14.01
N GLY A 170 3.10 2.51 13.59
CA GLY A 170 3.99 3.65 13.36
C GLY A 170 3.62 4.45 12.11
N PHE A 171 4.29 5.59 11.93
CA PHE A 171 4.31 6.35 10.68
C PHE A 171 5.57 5.94 9.87
N GLY A 172 5.86 6.63 8.77
CA GLY A 172 6.96 6.30 7.86
C GLY A 172 8.37 6.58 8.38
N GLY A 173 8.54 7.14 9.59
CA GLY A 173 9.86 7.43 10.15
C GLY A 173 10.44 8.75 9.62
N SER A 174 11.70 8.71 9.16
CA SER A 174 12.40 9.89 8.63
C SER A 174 12.08 10.16 7.15
N ALA A 175 12.48 11.34 6.67
CA ALA A 175 12.36 11.69 5.25
C ALA A 175 13.10 10.71 4.32
N ASP A 176 14.23 10.15 4.77
CA ASP A 176 15.01 9.15 4.03
C ASP A 176 14.28 7.81 3.99
N ASP A 177 13.60 7.42 5.08
CA ASP A 177 12.82 6.17 5.17
C ASP A 177 11.59 6.23 4.25
N VAL A 178 10.81 7.33 4.29
CA VAL A 178 9.65 7.55 3.39
C VAL A 178 10.09 7.59 1.92
N THR A 179 11.19 8.30 1.62
CA THR A 179 11.74 8.36 0.26
C THR A 179 12.21 6.99 -0.24
N THR A 180 12.80 6.17 0.65
CA THR A 180 13.20 4.79 0.34
C THR A 180 11.98 3.92 0.03
N LEU A 181 10.93 3.99 0.86
CA LEU A 181 9.68 3.27 0.62
C LEU A 181 9.03 3.64 -0.73
N VAL A 182 9.02 4.91 -1.11
CA VAL A 182 8.53 5.33 -2.43
C VAL A 182 9.38 4.76 -3.58
N GLY A 183 10.70 4.65 -3.38
CA GLY A 183 11.60 3.93 -4.27
C GLY A 183 11.26 2.44 -4.42
N ASP A 184 10.95 1.78 -3.31
CA ASP A 184 10.55 0.36 -3.28
C ASP A 184 9.21 0.13 -4.01
N LEU A 185 8.19 0.96 -3.70
CA LEU A 185 6.87 0.89 -4.34
C LEU A 185 6.98 1.09 -5.86
N ASN A 186 7.75 2.07 -6.31
CA ASN A 186 8.03 2.29 -7.72
C ASN A 186 8.71 1.08 -8.38
N THR A 187 9.73 0.52 -7.73
CA THR A 187 10.50 -0.62 -8.24
C THR A 187 9.64 -1.88 -8.33
N ALA A 188 8.88 -2.18 -7.28
CA ALA A 188 7.97 -3.32 -7.22
C ALA A 188 6.86 -3.22 -8.27
N TYR A 189 6.24 -2.05 -8.42
CA TYR A 189 5.22 -1.82 -9.45
C TYR A 189 5.78 -2.03 -10.85
N LEU A 190 6.98 -1.52 -11.14
CA LEU A 190 7.66 -1.72 -12.43
C LEU A 190 8.04 -3.19 -12.67
N ALA A 191 8.40 -3.94 -11.62
CA ALA A 191 8.56 -5.40 -11.67
C ALA A 191 7.24 -6.17 -11.85
N GLY A 192 6.11 -5.48 -11.93
CA GLY A 192 4.79 -6.08 -12.12
C GLY A 192 4.19 -6.70 -10.86
N HIS A 193 4.72 -6.36 -9.68
CA HIS A 193 4.03 -6.63 -8.41
C HIS A 193 2.82 -5.70 -8.27
N GLU A 194 1.89 -6.07 -7.39
CA GLU A 194 0.68 -5.30 -7.11
C GLU A 194 0.83 -4.51 -5.80
N ILE A 195 0.24 -3.31 -5.74
CA ILE A 195 0.13 -2.53 -4.51
C ILE A 195 -1.35 -2.27 -4.24
N GLY A 196 -1.84 -2.81 -3.13
CA GLY A 196 -3.18 -2.57 -2.61
C GLY A 196 -3.14 -1.70 -1.35
N THR A 197 -4.29 -1.47 -0.72
CA THR A 197 -4.39 -0.70 0.52
C THR A 197 -4.51 -1.61 1.76
N HIS A 198 -3.80 -1.24 2.83
CA HIS A 198 -4.02 -1.68 4.20
C HIS A 198 -4.55 -0.54 5.08
N TYR A 199 -5.20 0.45 4.45
CA TYR A 199 -5.81 1.61 5.11
C TYR A 199 -4.75 2.41 5.89
N ASN A 200 -5.08 3.09 6.99
CA ASN A 200 -4.16 3.99 7.69
C ASN A 200 -3.90 3.56 9.14
N GLY A 201 -4.77 3.93 10.06
CA GLY A 201 -4.45 3.95 11.49
C GLY A 201 -4.41 2.57 12.16
N HIS A 202 -4.78 1.52 11.42
CA HIS A 202 -4.82 0.13 11.88
C HIS A 202 -5.64 -0.04 13.19
N PHE A 203 -6.78 0.66 13.29
CA PHE A 203 -7.64 0.62 14.47
C PHE A 203 -8.54 -0.62 14.47
N CYS A 204 -8.35 -1.47 15.48
CA CYS A 204 -9.11 -2.69 15.69
C CYS A 204 -9.88 -2.63 17.03
N ALA A 205 -10.55 -3.71 17.43
CA ALA A 205 -11.36 -3.77 18.65
C ALA A 205 -10.60 -3.47 19.96
N ASP A 206 -9.27 -3.58 19.97
CA ASP A 206 -8.40 -3.23 21.09
C ASP A 206 -8.07 -1.72 21.20
N ASN A 207 -8.25 -0.96 20.11
CA ASN A 207 -8.02 0.48 20.00
C ASN A 207 -9.29 1.19 19.48
N ALA A 208 -10.42 0.92 20.13
CA ALA A 208 -11.74 1.38 19.70
C ALA A 208 -11.88 2.93 19.65
N PRO A 209 -12.67 3.48 18.70
CA PRO A 209 -13.40 2.78 17.64
C PRO A 209 -12.47 2.28 16.52
N GLY A 210 -12.61 1.01 16.15
CA GLY A 210 -11.88 0.38 15.04
C GLY A 210 -12.81 0.01 13.88
N GLY A 211 -12.25 -0.57 12.82
CA GLY A 211 -12.95 -0.87 11.57
C GLY A 211 -14.26 -1.63 11.73
N GLY A 212 -14.35 -2.55 12.70
CA GLY A 212 -15.58 -3.30 13.01
C GLY A 212 -16.75 -2.45 13.57
N ALA A 213 -16.54 -1.16 13.84
CA ALA A 213 -17.57 -0.23 14.34
C ALA A 213 -17.76 1.02 13.44
N TRP A 214 -16.99 1.13 12.34
CA TRP A 214 -17.00 2.28 11.45
C TRP A 214 -18.18 2.25 10.47
N SER A 215 -18.79 3.42 10.26
CA SER A 215 -19.82 3.63 9.25
C SER A 215 -19.23 3.79 7.84
N THR A 216 -20.08 3.77 6.81
CA THR A 216 -19.66 4.12 5.43
C THR A 216 -18.93 5.47 5.36
N ALA A 217 -19.33 6.47 6.15
CA ALA A 217 -18.68 7.79 6.14
C ALA A 217 -17.27 7.74 6.76
N ASP A 218 -17.08 6.93 7.80
CA ASP A 218 -15.79 6.70 8.44
C ASP A 218 -14.84 5.95 7.48
N TRP A 219 -15.33 4.92 6.80
CA TRP A 219 -14.57 4.18 5.79
C TRP A 219 -14.22 5.02 4.56
N ASN A 220 -15.11 5.90 4.11
CA ASN A 220 -14.77 6.90 3.10
C ASN A 220 -13.64 7.81 3.59
N SER A 221 -13.76 8.37 4.80
CA SER A 221 -12.73 9.25 5.38
C SER A 221 -11.38 8.57 5.57
N GLU A 222 -11.33 7.25 5.77
CA GLU A 222 -10.09 6.48 5.83
C GLU A 222 -9.47 6.30 4.42
N LEU A 223 -10.28 5.93 3.42
CA LEU A 223 -9.79 5.77 2.04
C LEU A 223 -9.40 7.11 1.40
N ASP A 224 -10.18 8.18 1.60
CA ASP A 224 -9.88 9.55 1.17
C ASP A 224 -8.52 10.02 1.72
N GLN A 225 -8.24 9.77 3.00
CA GLN A 225 -6.95 10.07 3.62
C GLN A 225 -5.81 9.21 3.06
N PHE A 226 -6.00 7.89 2.95
CA PHE A 226 -4.99 6.98 2.35
C PHE A 226 -4.54 7.50 0.98
N PHE A 227 -5.52 7.91 0.18
CA PHE A 227 -5.28 8.40 -1.16
C PHE A 227 -4.77 9.85 -1.23
N THR A 228 -5.08 10.68 -0.24
CA THR A 228 -4.45 12.01 -0.10
C THR A 228 -2.96 11.83 0.19
N PHE A 229 -2.58 10.89 1.06
CA PHE A 229 -1.17 10.59 1.30
C PHE A 229 -0.50 10.02 0.04
N TRP A 230 -1.18 9.13 -0.69
CA TRP A 230 -0.70 8.61 -1.96
C TRP A 230 -0.36 9.70 -2.99
N ASP A 231 -1.27 10.64 -3.21
CA ASP A 231 -1.12 11.68 -4.24
C ASP A 231 -0.23 12.86 -3.78
N ASP A 232 -0.30 13.27 -2.50
CA ASP A 232 0.26 14.53 -2.00
C ASP A 232 1.44 14.38 -1.00
N TRP A 233 1.97 13.18 -0.71
CA TRP A 233 2.99 12.97 0.34
C TRP A 233 4.16 13.96 0.28
N GLN A 234 4.72 14.24 -0.91
CA GLN A 234 5.82 15.18 -1.08
C GLN A 234 5.51 16.59 -0.58
N THR A 235 4.26 17.03 -0.73
CA THR A 235 3.79 18.32 -0.25
C THR A 235 3.58 18.29 1.26
N ILE A 236 3.03 17.20 1.78
CA ILE A 236 2.77 17.02 3.23
C ILE A 236 4.09 16.97 4.01
N ASP A 237 5.03 16.12 3.57
CA ASP A 237 6.36 15.96 4.18
C ASP A 237 7.35 17.09 3.86
N SER A 238 6.95 18.05 3.02
CA SER A 238 7.83 19.15 2.57
C SER A 238 9.11 18.65 1.86
N LEU A 239 8.96 17.62 1.02
CA LEU A 239 10.02 16.95 0.24
C LEU A 239 9.81 17.14 -1.29
N PRO A 240 9.84 18.39 -1.80
CA PRO A 240 9.53 18.69 -3.21
C PRO A 240 10.56 18.14 -4.20
N ASP A 241 11.79 17.89 -3.76
CA ASP A 241 12.89 17.38 -4.60
C ASP A 241 13.01 15.83 -4.57
N ALA A 242 12.17 15.15 -3.80
CA ALA A 242 12.18 13.69 -3.73
C ALA A 242 11.64 13.04 -5.03
N PRO A 243 12.02 11.78 -5.35
CA PRO A 243 11.45 11.05 -6.47
C PRO A 243 9.94 10.81 -6.27
N ALA A 244 9.12 11.22 -7.23
CA ALA A 244 7.66 11.05 -7.16
C ALA A 244 7.24 9.57 -7.10
N LEU A 245 6.08 9.32 -6.49
CA LEU A 245 5.41 8.02 -6.56
C LEU A 245 4.80 7.87 -7.96
N GLN A 246 5.38 6.98 -8.77
CA GLN A 246 5.03 6.73 -10.17
C GLN A 246 3.93 5.65 -10.32
N VAL A 247 3.61 4.97 -9.22
CA VAL A 247 2.54 3.96 -9.17
C VAL A 247 1.19 4.68 -9.35
N PRO A 248 0.44 4.42 -10.44
CA PRO A 248 -0.83 5.11 -10.67
C PRO A 248 -1.81 4.81 -9.55
N ARG A 249 -2.42 5.85 -8.98
CA ARG A 249 -3.50 5.72 -7.99
C ARG A 249 -4.57 4.71 -8.44
N SER A 250 -4.92 4.72 -9.72
CA SER A 250 -5.92 3.84 -10.33
C SER A 250 -5.53 2.35 -10.41
N SER A 251 -4.29 1.96 -10.05
CA SER A 251 -3.94 0.54 -9.89
C SER A 251 -4.13 0.02 -8.46
N VAL A 252 -4.43 0.88 -7.48
CA VAL A 252 -4.76 0.46 -6.11
C VAL A 252 -6.25 0.12 -6.04
N THR A 253 -6.61 -1.09 -6.50
CA THR A 253 -8.00 -1.53 -6.65
C THR A 253 -8.42 -2.65 -5.71
N GLY A 254 -7.65 -2.93 -4.67
CA GLY A 254 -8.13 -3.77 -3.57
C GLY A 254 -7.28 -3.61 -2.32
N GLY A 255 -7.64 -4.39 -1.30
CA GLY A 255 -7.02 -4.27 0.00
C GLY A 255 -7.28 -5.45 0.92
N ARG A 256 -6.78 -5.29 2.14
CA ARG A 256 -7.14 -6.11 3.30
C ARG A 256 -7.32 -5.19 4.51
N THR A 257 -8.41 -5.32 5.23
CA THR A 257 -8.71 -4.48 6.39
C THR A 257 -7.82 -4.84 7.59
N PRO A 258 -7.43 -3.85 8.40
CA PRO A 258 -6.73 -4.09 9.67
C PRO A 258 -7.48 -5.12 10.53
N CYS A 259 -6.73 -6.09 11.06
CA CYS A 259 -7.26 -7.20 11.86
C CYS A 259 -8.40 -8.02 11.23
N LEU A 260 -8.61 -7.91 9.90
CA LEU A 260 -9.75 -8.51 9.19
C LEU A 260 -11.12 -7.99 9.68
N GLU A 261 -11.15 -6.79 10.27
CA GLU A 261 -12.37 -6.19 10.83
C GLU A 261 -13.13 -5.31 9.82
N GLY A 262 -14.46 -5.37 9.87
CA GLY A 262 -15.37 -4.47 9.15
C GLY A 262 -16.82 -4.96 9.17
N ASP A 263 -17.77 -4.03 9.06
CA ASP A 263 -19.15 -4.35 8.67
C ASP A 263 -19.27 -4.19 7.15
N TRP A 264 -19.56 -5.29 6.45
CA TRP A 264 -19.66 -5.31 4.99
C TRP A 264 -20.84 -4.50 4.45
N GLY A 265 -21.88 -4.27 5.25
CA GLY A 265 -22.93 -3.31 4.92
C GLY A 265 -22.49 -1.84 5.04
N GLN A 266 -21.39 -1.56 5.75
CA GLN A 266 -20.81 -0.22 5.89
C GLN A 266 -19.66 0.05 4.92
N ILE A 267 -18.71 -0.88 4.76
CA ILE A 267 -17.50 -0.64 3.94
C ILE A 267 -17.76 -0.85 2.43
N ALA A 268 -18.63 -1.78 2.01
CA ALA A 268 -18.80 -2.07 0.59
C ALA A 268 -19.30 -0.87 -0.25
N PRO A 269 -20.17 0.02 0.25
CA PRO A 269 -20.46 1.29 -0.43
C PRO A 269 -19.25 2.23 -0.52
N ALA A 270 -18.35 2.22 0.47
CA ALA A 270 -17.11 3.01 0.44
C ALA A 270 -16.10 2.45 -0.56
N TRP A 271 -15.94 1.12 -0.61
CA TRP A 271 -15.19 0.41 -1.65
C TRP A 271 -15.64 0.79 -3.06
N ALA A 272 -16.95 0.72 -3.32
CA ALA A 272 -17.53 1.08 -4.60
C ALA A 272 -17.30 2.57 -4.96
N ALA A 273 -17.37 3.48 -3.98
CA ALA A 273 -17.08 4.90 -4.18
C ALA A 273 -15.61 5.18 -4.54
N HIS A 274 -14.69 4.31 -4.11
CA HIS A 274 -13.24 4.44 -4.31
C HIS A 274 -12.69 3.57 -5.45
N GLY A 275 -13.54 2.89 -6.21
CA GLY A 275 -13.11 2.03 -7.33
C GLY A 275 -12.40 0.74 -6.91
N GLN A 276 -12.58 0.29 -5.67
CA GLN A 276 -12.07 -1.00 -5.22
C GLN A 276 -12.86 -2.12 -5.92
N THR A 277 -12.13 -3.09 -6.49
CA THR A 277 -12.65 -4.22 -7.27
C THR A 277 -12.50 -5.56 -6.57
N TYR A 278 -11.68 -5.66 -5.52
CA TYR A 278 -11.55 -6.86 -4.68
C TYR A 278 -11.24 -6.57 -3.21
N ASP A 279 -11.50 -7.55 -2.37
CA ASP A 279 -11.09 -7.59 -0.96
C ASP A 279 -10.47 -8.97 -0.63
N SER A 280 -9.60 -9.01 0.38
CA SER A 280 -9.05 -10.25 0.95
C SER A 280 -9.10 -10.23 2.49
N SER A 281 -10.19 -9.71 3.06
CA SER A 281 -10.38 -9.60 4.51
C SER A 281 -11.30 -10.69 5.06
N ILE A 282 -12.35 -11.08 4.34
CA ILE A 282 -13.45 -11.83 4.95
C ILE A 282 -13.02 -13.26 5.33
N PRO A 283 -13.20 -13.72 6.57
CA PRO A 283 -12.95 -15.11 6.93
C PRO A 283 -13.71 -16.11 6.05
N GLY A 284 -12.98 -17.08 5.50
CA GLY A 284 -13.49 -18.18 4.70
C GLY A 284 -13.63 -19.48 5.49
N ASN A 285 -14.06 -20.53 4.79
CA ASN A 285 -14.10 -21.90 5.30
C ASN A 285 -13.45 -22.84 4.27
N GLY A 286 -12.17 -23.11 4.48
CA GLY A 286 -11.31 -23.82 3.52
C GLY A 286 -10.71 -22.88 2.47
N MET A 287 -9.93 -23.47 1.56
CA MET A 287 -9.41 -22.86 0.34
C MET A 287 -10.42 -23.11 -0.78
N ALA A 288 -10.98 -22.04 -1.35
CA ALA A 288 -12.09 -22.09 -2.30
C ALA A 288 -11.94 -21.00 -3.37
N TRP A 289 -12.59 -21.20 -4.53
CA TRP A 289 -12.56 -20.26 -5.64
C TRP A 289 -13.24 -18.92 -5.26
N PRO A 290 -12.60 -17.76 -5.55
CA PRO A 290 -13.18 -16.44 -5.32
C PRO A 290 -14.52 -16.25 -6.02
N LYS A 291 -15.38 -15.40 -5.47
CA LYS A 291 -16.71 -15.06 -6.00
C LYS A 291 -16.92 -13.56 -5.93
N GLN A 292 -17.85 -13.06 -6.74
CA GLN A 292 -18.28 -11.67 -6.58
C GLN A 292 -19.29 -11.55 -5.43
N GLU A 293 -18.99 -10.69 -4.47
CA GLU A 293 -19.83 -10.33 -3.33
C GLU A 293 -19.90 -8.79 -3.25
N ASN A 294 -21.11 -8.22 -3.14
CA ASN A 294 -21.34 -6.75 -3.13
C ASN A 294 -20.76 -5.96 -4.31
N GLY A 295 -20.42 -6.62 -5.43
CA GLY A 295 -19.81 -6.00 -6.61
C GLY A 295 -18.27 -6.05 -6.63
N LEU A 296 -17.64 -6.66 -5.62
CA LEU A 296 -16.20 -6.90 -5.56
C LEU A 296 -15.89 -8.39 -5.66
N TRP A 297 -14.72 -8.74 -6.16
CA TRP A 297 -14.16 -10.09 -6.05
C TRP A 297 -13.66 -10.35 -4.62
N GLU A 298 -14.20 -11.36 -3.97
CA GLU A 298 -13.88 -11.69 -2.59
C GLU A 298 -12.88 -12.86 -2.53
N PHE A 299 -11.67 -12.58 -2.05
CA PHE A 299 -10.61 -13.56 -1.79
C PHE A 299 -10.55 -13.90 -0.30
N ARG A 300 -11.58 -14.62 0.15
CA ARG A 300 -11.80 -14.97 1.56
C ARG A 300 -10.55 -15.55 2.21
N MET A 301 -10.22 -15.04 3.39
CA MET A 301 -9.10 -15.49 4.21
C MET A 301 -9.24 -16.98 4.55
N GLN A 302 -8.31 -17.77 4.03
CA GLN A 302 -8.43 -19.22 3.96
C GLN A 302 -8.18 -19.89 5.31
N SER A 303 -8.69 -21.10 5.49
CA SER A 303 -8.39 -21.95 6.65
C SER A 303 -7.87 -23.30 6.23
N THR A 304 -6.89 -23.83 6.94
CA THR A 304 -6.21 -25.10 6.63
C THR A 304 -6.09 -26.00 7.85
N GLN A 305 -5.93 -27.30 7.64
CA GLN A 305 -5.53 -28.26 8.67
C GLN A 305 -4.01 -28.44 8.66
N SER A 306 -3.29 -27.48 9.26
CA SER A 306 -1.82 -27.54 9.37
C SER A 306 -1.36 -28.85 10.02
N PRO A 307 -0.36 -29.56 9.45
CA PRO A 307 0.21 -30.77 10.04
C PRO A 307 0.76 -30.58 11.46
N THR A 308 1.22 -29.37 11.78
CA THR A 308 1.85 -29.01 13.08
C THR A 308 0.92 -28.20 13.98
N LEU A 309 0.10 -27.31 13.42
CA LEU A 309 -0.72 -26.33 14.17
C LEU A 309 -2.21 -26.72 14.27
N GLY A 310 -2.62 -27.78 13.58
CA GLY A 310 -4.02 -28.18 13.42
C GLY A 310 -4.84 -27.13 12.65
N ASN A 311 -6.16 -27.11 12.88
CA ASN A 311 -7.07 -26.19 12.18
C ASN A 311 -6.73 -24.72 12.46
N VAL A 312 -6.31 -23.96 11.46
CA VAL A 312 -5.81 -22.59 11.59
C VAL A 312 -6.20 -21.76 10.36
N MET A 313 -6.35 -20.44 10.54
CA MET A 313 -6.47 -19.50 9.42
C MET A 313 -5.09 -19.30 8.79
N ALA A 314 -5.01 -19.27 7.47
CA ALA A 314 -3.77 -19.19 6.70
C ALA A 314 -3.18 -17.76 6.70
N MET A 315 -2.71 -17.34 7.87
CA MET A 315 -2.03 -16.07 8.09
C MET A 315 -0.93 -16.23 9.13
N ASP A 316 0.22 -15.57 8.93
CA ASP A 316 1.40 -15.72 9.78
C ASP A 316 1.15 -15.38 11.27
N TYR A 317 0.39 -14.33 11.56
CA TYR A 317 -0.04 -14.01 12.92
C TYR A 317 -0.87 -15.14 13.55
N ASN A 318 -1.78 -15.77 12.79
CA ASN A 318 -2.61 -16.87 13.26
C ASN A 318 -1.77 -18.14 13.48
N PHE A 319 -0.74 -18.37 12.66
CA PHE A 319 0.24 -19.44 12.89
C PHE A 319 1.03 -19.19 14.18
N TRP A 320 1.52 -17.97 14.40
CA TRP A 320 2.23 -17.57 15.62
C TRP A 320 1.37 -17.73 16.88
N TYR A 321 0.10 -17.31 16.81
CA TYR A 321 -0.87 -17.46 17.90
C TYR A 321 -1.20 -18.93 18.21
N LYS A 322 -1.28 -19.78 17.18
CA LYS A 322 -1.42 -21.23 17.38
C LYS A 322 -0.19 -21.85 18.01
N PHE A 323 1.00 -21.48 17.54
CA PHE A 323 2.27 -22.05 17.95
C PHE A 323 2.63 -21.73 19.41
N ASN A 324 2.60 -20.44 19.81
CA ASN A 324 2.97 -20.02 21.17
C ASN A 324 2.20 -18.80 21.71
N LYS A 325 0.96 -18.56 21.24
CA LYS A 325 0.13 -17.40 21.65
C LYS A 325 0.74 -16.04 21.29
N ALA A 326 1.43 -15.96 20.16
CA ALA A 326 2.10 -14.76 19.68
C ALA A 326 3.17 -14.25 20.67
N THR A 327 3.88 -15.18 21.31
CA THR A 327 4.99 -14.86 22.21
C THR A 327 6.28 -14.72 21.39
N ASN A 328 7.01 -13.61 21.57
CA ASN A 328 8.23 -13.37 20.81
C ASN A 328 9.38 -14.24 21.33
N GLU A 329 9.66 -15.35 20.63
CA GLU A 329 10.66 -16.35 21.02
C GLU A 329 11.73 -16.55 19.92
N PRO A 330 12.66 -15.60 19.68
CA PRO A 330 13.65 -15.71 18.59
C PRO A 330 14.53 -16.97 18.63
N ALA A 331 14.73 -17.57 19.80
CA ALA A 331 15.46 -18.83 19.95
C ALA A 331 14.74 -20.04 19.31
N ARG A 332 13.45 -19.91 18.97
CA ARG A 332 12.62 -20.93 18.31
C ARG A 332 12.29 -20.59 16.86
N ALA A 333 12.99 -19.61 16.26
CA ALA A 333 12.72 -19.15 14.89
C ALA A 333 12.70 -20.31 13.87
N THR A 334 13.63 -21.26 13.96
CA THR A 334 13.67 -22.46 13.09
C THR A 334 12.47 -23.39 13.29
N GLU A 335 12.03 -23.60 14.53
CA GLU A 335 10.88 -24.47 14.83
C GLU A 335 9.56 -23.87 14.30
N ILE A 336 9.42 -22.55 14.43
CA ILE A 336 8.29 -21.78 13.89
C ILE A 336 8.34 -21.81 12.35
N HIS A 337 9.51 -21.54 11.77
CA HIS A 337 9.76 -21.59 10.32
C HIS A 337 9.30 -22.92 9.72
N ASP A 338 9.77 -24.04 10.27
CA ASP A 338 9.48 -25.37 9.74
C ASP A 338 7.99 -25.73 9.88
N ALA A 339 7.33 -25.27 10.95
CA ALA A 339 5.89 -25.42 11.13
C ALA A 339 5.06 -24.61 10.11
N VAL A 340 5.50 -23.39 9.78
CA VAL A 340 4.85 -22.50 8.80
C VAL A 340 5.06 -23.03 7.38
N LEU A 341 6.31 -23.36 7.00
CA LEU A 341 6.65 -23.93 5.70
C LEU A 341 5.95 -25.28 5.47
N GLY A 342 5.88 -26.14 6.49
CA GLY A 342 5.09 -27.38 6.45
C GLY A 342 3.58 -27.14 6.28
N THR A 343 3.05 -26.02 6.78
CA THR A 343 1.65 -25.63 6.56
C THR A 343 1.41 -25.20 5.12
N TYR A 344 2.30 -24.39 4.53
CA TYR A 344 2.17 -23.98 3.12
C TYR A 344 2.29 -25.16 2.15
N ARG A 345 3.22 -26.09 2.38
CA ARG A 345 3.32 -27.31 1.58
C ARG A 345 2.06 -28.18 1.65
N HIS A 346 1.45 -28.31 2.84
CA HIS A 346 0.16 -29.01 3.00
C HIS A 346 -0.96 -28.31 2.23
N MET A 347 -1.09 -26.98 2.37
CA MET A 347 -2.09 -26.19 1.65
C MET A 347 -1.98 -26.38 0.14
N TYR A 348 -0.75 -26.30 -0.39
CA TYR A 348 -0.45 -26.46 -1.80
C TYR A 348 -0.82 -27.85 -2.34
N GLU A 349 -0.49 -28.92 -1.61
CA GLU A 349 -0.89 -30.29 -1.96
C GLU A 349 -2.43 -30.40 -2.02
N ALA A 350 -3.13 -29.84 -1.03
CA ALA A 350 -4.59 -29.88 -0.95
C ALA A 350 -5.30 -29.14 -2.09
N VAL A 351 -4.82 -27.97 -2.53
CA VAL A 351 -5.40 -27.28 -3.70
C VAL A 351 -4.97 -27.91 -5.03
N SER A 352 -3.72 -28.32 -5.17
CA SER A 352 -3.16 -28.81 -6.44
C SER A 352 -3.63 -30.22 -6.81
N THR A 353 -3.97 -31.04 -5.82
CA THR A 353 -4.64 -32.34 -6.03
C THR A 353 -6.17 -32.26 -5.92
N GLY A 354 -6.70 -31.18 -5.33
CA GLY A 354 -8.11 -30.96 -5.07
C GLY A 354 -8.77 -29.97 -6.04
N ASN A 355 -9.34 -28.90 -5.49
CA ASN A 355 -10.25 -28.02 -6.24
C ASN A 355 -9.55 -27.00 -7.17
N ARG A 356 -8.22 -26.87 -7.10
CA ARG A 356 -7.39 -25.88 -7.80
C ARG A 356 -7.72 -24.41 -7.50
N ALA A 357 -8.37 -24.12 -6.38
CA ALA A 357 -8.59 -22.75 -5.95
C ALA A 357 -7.24 -22.00 -5.79
N PRO A 358 -7.18 -20.68 -6.06
CA PRO A 358 -6.02 -19.87 -5.72
C PRO A 358 -5.67 -20.03 -4.24
N MET A 359 -4.43 -20.40 -3.94
CA MET A 359 -3.92 -20.49 -2.56
C MET A 359 -3.44 -19.10 -2.12
N LEU A 360 -3.85 -18.66 -0.93
CA LEU A 360 -3.38 -17.41 -0.35
C LEU A 360 -2.23 -17.66 0.64
N VAL A 361 -1.11 -16.97 0.44
CA VAL A 361 -0.07 -16.76 1.45
C VAL A 361 -0.22 -15.33 1.94
N ALA A 362 -0.86 -15.16 3.10
CA ALA A 362 -1.16 -13.87 3.70
C ALA A 362 -0.26 -13.62 4.92
N ASN A 363 0.74 -12.77 4.75
CA ASN A 363 1.76 -12.47 5.74
C ASN A 363 1.79 -10.98 6.11
N HIS A 364 2.63 -10.60 7.05
CA HIS A 364 3.00 -9.22 7.32
C HIS A 364 4.48 -8.99 7.02
N PHE A 365 4.89 -7.79 6.62
CA PHE A 365 6.31 -7.42 6.67
C PHE A 365 6.75 -7.25 8.13
N ASN A 366 7.40 -8.28 8.68
CA ASN A 366 7.64 -8.40 10.11
C ASN A 366 9.05 -8.94 10.48
N GLN A 367 9.28 -9.06 11.78
CA GLN A 367 10.46 -9.72 12.38
C GLN A 367 10.08 -10.63 13.56
N TRP A 368 8.82 -11.04 13.64
CA TRP A 368 8.26 -11.76 14.78
C TRP A 368 8.99 -13.08 15.05
N SER A 369 9.29 -13.34 16.33
CA SER A 369 10.08 -14.47 16.80
C SER A 369 11.37 -14.70 16.00
N GLY A 370 12.13 -13.63 15.76
CA GLY A 370 13.41 -13.70 15.05
C GLY A 370 13.28 -13.80 13.54
N ASN A 371 12.24 -13.18 12.96
CA ASN A 371 11.86 -13.29 11.55
C ASN A 371 11.58 -14.73 11.12
N ALA A 372 10.75 -15.47 11.86
CA ALA A 372 10.47 -16.87 11.54
C ALA A 372 9.56 -17.06 10.32
N PHE A 373 8.71 -16.07 10.01
CA PHE A 373 7.60 -16.22 9.06
C PHE A 373 7.94 -15.83 7.62
N ASN A 374 8.74 -14.78 7.42
CA ASN A 374 9.11 -14.32 6.08
C ASN A 374 10.01 -15.32 5.33
N PRO A 375 11.05 -15.93 5.95
CA PRO A 375 11.84 -16.98 5.30
C PRO A 375 10.99 -18.19 4.93
N ALA A 376 10.00 -18.57 5.74
CA ALA A 376 9.10 -19.69 5.43
C ALA A 376 8.21 -19.39 4.21
N ALA A 377 7.74 -18.15 4.06
CA ALA A 377 6.99 -17.72 2.87
C ALA A 377 7.89 -17.60 1.64
N ARG A 378 9.12 -17.07 1.80
CA ARG A 378 10.12 -16.93 0.73
C ARG A 378 10.59 -18.29 0.21
N ASP A 379 10.92 -19.21 1.10
CA ASP A 379 11.41 -20.54 0.74
C ASP A 379 10.28 -21.35 0.08
N PHE A 380 9.03 -21.21 0.56
CA PHE A 380 7.86 -21.75 -0.13
C PHE A 380 7.65 -21.15 -1.53
N MET A 381 7.82 -19.83 -1.72
CA MET A 381 7.78 -19.17 -3.03
C MET A 381 8.81 -19.79 -3.99
N LEU A 382 10.05 -19.95 -3.53
CA LEU A 382 11.14 -20.55 -4.33
C LEU A 382 10.92 -22.03 -4.63
N GLU A 383 10.12 -22.75 -3.84
CA GLU A 383 9.78 -24.17 -4.06
C GLU A 383 8.69 -24.36 -5.12
N VAL A 384 7.60 -23.58 -5.08
CA VAL A 384 6.40 -23.84 -5.90
C VAL A 384 6.23 -22.93 -7.11
N CYS A 385 6.77 -21.72 -7.08
CA CYS A 385 6.63 -20.79 -8.20
C CYS A 385 7.48 -21.24 -9.39
N GLY A 386 6.92 -21.17 -10.60
CA GLY A 386 7.57 -21.68 -11.81
C GLY A 386 7.56 -23.20 -11.96
N GLN A 387 7.03 -23.97 -11.01
CA GLN A 387 6.80 -25.40 -11.20
C GLN A 387 5.74 -25.65 -12.29
N PRO A 388 5.84 -26.75 -13.07
CA PRO A 388 4.91 -27.02 -14.17
C PRO A 388 3.44 -27.02 -13.73
N GLY A 389 2.67 -26.07 -14.25
CA GLY A 389 1.25 -25.91 -13.94
C GLY A 389 0.93 -25.04 -12.72
N THR A 390 1.92 -24.36 -12.13
CA THR A 390 1.76 -23.44 -11.00
C THR A 390 2.23 -22.04 -11.37
N ILE A 391 1.43 -21.03 -11.02
CA ILE A 391 1.70 -19.62 -11.33
C ILE A 391 1.53 -18.79 -10.07
N CYS A 392 2.58 -18.06 -9.69
CA CYS A 392 2.55 -17.15 -8.55
C CYS A 392 2.24 -15.74 -9.03
N ALA A 393 1.03 -15.27 -8.75
CA ALA A 393 0.41 -14.13 -9.42
C ALA A 393 -0.19 -13.14 -8.42
N THR A 394 -0.52 -11.94 -8.90
CA THR A 394 -1.22 -10.92 -8.10
C THR A 394 -2.73 -11.18 -8.03
N TYR A 395 -3.47 -10.45 -7.18
CA TYR A 395 -4.93 -10.58 -7.14
C TYR A 395 -5.54 -10.10 -8.46
N GLN A 396 -5.06 -8.96 -8.98
CA GLN A 396 -5.48 -8.41 -10.28
C GLN A 396 -5.24 -9.37 -11.44
N ASP A 397 -4.10 -10.07 -11.46
CA ASP A 397 -3.81 -11.08 -12.49
C ASP A 397 -4.83 -12.24 -12.46
N VAL A 398 -5.14 -12.75 -11.27
CA VAL A 398 -6.08 -13.87 -11.10
C VAL A 398 -7.52 -13.42 -11.40
N ILE A 399 -7.90 -12.19 -11.05
CA ILE A 399 -9.18 -11.58 -11.43
C ILE A 399 -9.30 -11.48 -12.96
N ALA A 400 -8.31 -10.87 -13.64
CA ALA A 400 -8.31 -10.76 -15.09
C ALA A 400 -8.35 -12.14 -15.78
N TRP A 401 -7.66 -13.14 -15.23
CA TRP A 401 -7.74 -14.51 -15.71
C TRP A 401 -9.13 -15.13 -15.52
N MET A 402 -9.79 -14.91 -14.37
CA MET A 402 -11.15 -15.40 -14.09
C MET A 402 -12.19 -14.74 -15.00
N GLU A 403 -12.13 -13.41 -15.15
CA GLU A 403 -13.04 -12.62 -15.99
C GLU A 403 -12.92 -12.95 -17.49
N LEU A 404 -11.73 -13.43 -17.91
CA LEU A 404 -11.52 -13.93 -19.26
C LEU A 404 -12.28 -15.24 -19.53
N GLN A 405 -12.58 -16.08 -18.54
CA GLN A 405 -13.11 -17.43 -18.77
C GLN A 405 -14.53 -17.44 -19.38
N ASP A 406 -14.96 -18.60 -19.85
CA ASP A 406 -16.39 -18.80 -20.12
C ASP A 406 -17.17 -18.82 -18.79
N PRO A 407 -18.31 -18.10 -18.67
CA PRO A 407 -19.08 -18.05 -17.42
C PRO A 407 -19.50 -19.42 -16.89
N ALA A 408 -19.76 -20.41 -17.75
CA ALA A 408 -20.10 -21.77 -17.32
C ALA A 408 -18.88 -22.54 -16.79
N VAL A 409 -17.68 -22.28 -17.32
CA VAL A 409 -16.43 -22.86 -16.81
C VAL A 409 -16.08 -22.24 -15.46
N LEU A 410 -16.12 -20.92 -15.35
CA LEU A 410 -15.90 -20.23 -14.08
C LEU A 410 -16.91 -20.65 -13.00
N ALA A 411 -18.19 -20.81 -13.35
CA ALA A 411 -19.21 -21.30 -12.44
C ALA A 411 -18.96 -22.76 -11.98
N GLU A 412 -18.35 -23.61 -12.81
CA GLU A 412 -17.92 -24.96 -12.40
C GLU A 412 -16.80 -24.86 -11.36
N LEU A 413 -15.74 -24.09 -11.64
CA LEU A 413 -14.65 -23.84 -10.69
C LEU A 413 -15.17 -23.33 -9.34
N GLN A 414 -16.03 -22.32 -9.38
CA GLN A 414 -16.72 -21.73 -8.22
C GLN A 414 -17.74 -22.66 -7.53
N GLY A 415 -18.14 -23.75 -8.18
CA GLY A 415 -19.00 -24.80 -7.63
C GLY A 415 -18.25 -25.89 -6.88
N ARG A 416 -16.92 -25.99 -7.03
CA ARG A 416 -16.09 -26.99 -6.36
C ARG A 416 -16.07 -26.77 -4.84
N ALA A 417 -16.09 -27.87 -4.09
CA ALA A 417 -16.03 -27.82 -2.63
C ALA A 417 -14.70 -27.21 -2.13
N PRO A 418 -14.69 -26.50 -0.98
CA PRO A 418 -13.45 -26.07 -0.34
C PRO A 418 -12.57 -27.25 0.09
N VAL A 419 -11.25 -27.05 0.07
CA VAL A 419 -10.24 -28.00 0.59
C VAL A 419 -9.49 -27.40 1.80
N PHE A 420 -8.76 -28.20 2.58
CA PHE A 420 -8.21 -27.81 3.89
C PHE A 420 -6.78 -28.31 4.12
#